data_AF-A0A1G6AYB1-F1
#
_entry.id   AF-A0A1G6AYB1-F1
#
_cell.length_a   1.000
_cell.length_b   1.000
_cell.length_c   1.000
_cell.angle_alpha   90.00
_cell.angle_beta   90.00
_cell.angle_gamma   90.00
#
_symmetry.space_group_name_H-M   'P 1'
#
loop_
_entity.id
_entity.type
_entity.pdbx_description
1 polymer ?
#
loop_
_entity_poly.entity_id
_entity_poly.type
_entity_poly.pdbx_seq_one_letter_code
_entity_poly.pdbx_strand_id
1 'polypeptide(L)'
;MLTIEAYPDHEEIYKKLNNPDRYVWISGEELTEIVKNDDFQWVWAVLSGFNPVISEKDVLGYPGPYADGYEGFWKPDLSIQHPLADFELVAWDSSSSLFITRDHGLYNEFMKRFPDAKDLRAYNSEEDMLR
;
A
#
# COMPACT_ATOMS: atom_id res chain seq x y z
N MET A 1 -14.86 1.23 -3.31
CA MET A 1 -13.77 0.26 -3.51
C MET A 1 -12.96 0.65 -4.75
N LEU A 2 -12.05 1.59 -4.56
CA LEU A 2 -11.04 1.99 -5.54
C LEU A 2 -9.72 1.34 -5.14
N THR A 3 -9.05 0.72 -6.10
CA THR A 3 -7.76 0.05 -5.91
C THR A 3 -6.57 0.97 -6.15
N ILE A 4 -6.68 1.88 -7.14
CA ILE A 4 -5.66 2.88 -7.48
C ILE A 4 -6.34 4.17 -7.97
N GLU A 5 -5.92 5.29 -7.40
CA GLU A 5 -6.18 6.66 -7.82
C GLU A 5 -4.93 7.51 -7.51
N ALA A 6 -4.27 7.99 -8.56
CA ALA A 6 -3.05 8.79 -8.47
C ALA A 6 -2.99 9.83 -9.59
N TYR A 7 -2.24 10.91 -9.39
CA TYR A 7 -2.22 12.04 -10.33
C TYR A 7 -0.80 12.41 -10.81
N PRO A 8 -0.09 11.50 -11.50
CA PRO A 8 1.21 11.82 -12.10
C PRO A 8 1.09 12.86 -13.21
N ASP A 9 2.14 13.66 -13.38
CA ASP A 9 2.22 14.72 -14.39
C ASP A 9 2.33 14.15 -15.81
N HIS A 10 2.96 12.99 -15.95
CA HIS A 10 3.15 12.34 -17.24
C HIS A 10 1.93 11.51 -17.66
N GLU A 11 1.32 11.86 -18.80
CA GLU A 11 0.10 11.23 -19.33
C GLU A 11 0.20 9.69 -19.44
N GLU A 12 1.35 9.17 -19.85
CA GLU A 12 1.56 7.72 -19.97
C GLU A 12 1.58 7.02 -18.60
N ILE A 13 2.16 7.65 -17.58
CA ILE A 13 2.14 7.15 -16.20
C ILE A 13 0.71 7.25 -15.65
N TYR A 14 0.01 8.35 -15.93
CA TYR A 14 -1.38 8.55 -15.52
C TYR A 14 -2.28 7.44 -16.06
N LYS A 15 -2.17 7.13 -17.36
CA LYS A 15 -2.93 6.05 -18.01
C LYS A 15 -2.56 4.69 -17.43
N LYS A 16 -1.27 4.45 -17.14
CA LYS A 16 -0.79 3.19 -16.55
C LYS A 16 -1.39 2.97 -15.17
N LEU A 17 -1.26 3.94 -14.26
CA LEU A 17 -1.70 3.82 -12.87
C LEU A 17 -3.23 3.85 -12.72
N ASN A 18 -3.92 4.69 -13.49
CA ASN A 18 -5.39 4.83 -13.45
C ASN A 18 -6.09 4.03 -14.55
N ASN A 19 -5.54 2.86 -14.92
CA ASN A 19 -6.11 2.04 -15.98
C ASN A 19 -7.49 1.46 -15.57
N PRO A 20 -8.33 1.07 -16.55
CA PRO A 20 -9.69 0.57 -16.29
C PRO A 20 -9.76 -0.72 -15.47
N ASP A 21 -8.73 -1.57 -15.52
CA ASP A 21 -8.65 -2.81 -14.75
C ASP A 21 -8.32 -2.55 -13.28
N ARG A 22 -7.92 -1.31 -12.95
CA ARG A 22 -7.64 -0.82 -11.60
C ARG A 22 -6.59 -1.65 -10.85
N TYR A 23 -5.63 -2.23 -11.56
CA TYR A 23 -4.40 -2.79 -10.98
C TYR A 23 -3.24 -2.62 -11.96
N VAL A 24 -2.01 -2.67 -11.45
CA VAL A 24 -0.79 -2.60 -12.26
C VAL A 24 0.20 -3.61 -11.72
N TRP A 25 0.74 -4.47 -12.60
CA TRP A 25 1.93 -5.26 -12.30
C TRP A 25 3.18 -4.47 -12.69
N ILE A 26 4.04 -4.17 -11.72
CA ILE A 26 5.21 -3.31 -11.89
C ILE A 26 6.35 -3.77 -10.98
N SER A 27 7.60 -3.69 -11.45
CA SER A 27 8.74 -4.02 -10.59
C SER A 27 9.04 -2.92 -9.59
N GLY A 28 9.75 -3.26 -8.51
CA GLY A 28 10.20 -2.27 -7.53
C GLY A 28 11.12 -1.21 -8.15
N GLU A 29 11.95 -1.59 -9.11
CA GLU A 29 12.84 -0.68 -9.83
C GLU A 29 12.05 0.30 -10.70
N GLU A 30 11.06 -0.17 -11.46
CA GLU A 30 10.25 0.68 -12.33
C GLU A 30 9.41 1.66 -11.49
N LEU A 31 8.79 1.19 -10.40
CA LEU A 31 8.07 2.08 -9.48
C LEU A 31 9.02 3.10 -8.83
N THR A 32 10.22 2.70 -8.44
CA THR A 32 11.24 3.59 -7.88
C THR A 32 11.65 4.67 -8.87
N GLU A 33 11.76 4.34 -10.16
CA GLU A 33 12.06 5.31 -11.20
C GLU A 33 10.91 6.30 -11.42
N ILE A 34 9.66 5.82 -11.42
CA ILE A 34 8.46 6.68 -11.52
C ILE A 34 8.46 7.72 -10.39
N VAL A 35 8.57 7.30 -9.13
CA VAL A 35 8.50 8.23 -7.99
C VAL A 35 9.75 9.10 -7.80
N LYS A 36 10.85 8.80 -8.49
CA LYS A 36 12.04 9.66 -8.51
C LYS A 36 11.95 10.79 -9.54
N ASN A 37 11.20 10.57 -10.61
CA ASN A 37 11.06 11.50 -11.71
C ASN A 37 9.79 12.35 -11.63
N ASP A 38 8.84 11.96 -10.78
CA ASP A 38 7.54 12.62 -10.64
C ASP A 38 7.12 12.63 -9.15
N ASP A 39 6.86 13.83 -8.61
CA ASP A 39 6.45 14.06 -7.21
C ASP A 39 4.94 14.24 -7.13
N PHE A 40 4.22 13.18 -7.46
CA PHE A 40 2.77 13.21 -7.59
C PHE A 40 2.03 12.62 -6.39
N GLN A 41 0.75 12.97 -6.31
CA GLN A 41 -0.12 12.52 -5.23
C GLN A 41 -0.74 11.15 -5.53
N TRP A 42 -0.65 10.27 -4.53
CA TRP A 42 -1.47 9.06 -4.43
C TRP A 42 -2.65 9.35 -3.51
N VAL A 43 -3.87 9.23 -4.01
CA VAL A 43 -5.08 9.43 -3.20
C VAL A 43 -5.53 8.12 -2.59
N TRP A 44 -5.67 7.09 -3.42
CA TRP A 44 -6.04 5.74 -2.99
C TRP A 44 -5.12 4.74 -3.67
N ALA A 45 -4.45 3.88 -2.92
CA ALA A 45 -3.72 2.75 -3.48
C ALA A 45 -3.41 1.71 -2.42
N VAL A 46 -3.32 0.44 -2.82
CA VAL A 46 -2.61 -0.57 -2.04
C VAL A 46 -1.48 -1.12 -2.90
N LEU A 47 -0.25 -0.85 -2.49
CA LEU A 47 0.96 -1.38 -3.11
C LEU A 47 1.39 -2.61 -2.33
N SER A 48 1.08 -3.79 -2.86
CA SER A 48 1.51 -5.06 -2.30
C SER A 48 2.91 -5.44 -2.81
N GLY A 49 3.87 -5.58 -1.89
CA GLY A 49 5.21 -6.04 -2.20
C GLY A 49 5.29 -7.57 -2.19
N PHE A 50 5.85 -8.15 -3.26
CA PHE A 50 5.99 -9.60 -3.42
C PHE A 50 7.46 -9.99 -3.56
N ASN A 51 7.80 -11.18 -3.04
CA ASN A 51 9.07 -11.82 -3.39
C ASN A 51 9.17 -12.00 -4.92
N PRO A 52 10.31 -11.68 -5.56
CA PRO A 52 10.48 -11.79 -7.02
C PRO A 52 10.24 -13.18 -7.62
N VAL A 53 10.22 -14.24 -6.81
CA VAL A 53 9.86 -15.60 -7.25
C VAL A 53 8.36 -15.76 -7.54
N ILE A 54 7.52 -14.89 -6.99
CA ILE A 54 6.07 -14.91 -7.17
C ILE A 54 5.73 -14.28 -8.51
N SER A 55 4.94 -14.99 -9.33
CA SER A 55 4.51 -14.46 -10.63
C SER A 55 3.23 -13.64 -10.51
N GLU A 56 3.00 -12.76 -11.49
CA GLU A 56 1.73 -12.02 -11.63
C GLU A 56 0.54 -12.99 -11.65
N LYS A 57 0.67 -14.14 -12.32
CA LYS A 57 -0.37 -15.17 -12.39
C LYS A 57 -0.73 -15.72 -11.00
N ASP A 58 0.25 -15.91 -10.12
CA ASP A 58 0.01 -16.40 -8.77
C ASP A 58 -0.74 -15.36 -7.94
N VAL A 59 -0.37 -14.08 -8.09
CA VAL A 59 -1.03 -12.93 -7.44
C VAL A 59 -2.48 -12.81 -7.91
N LEU A 60 -2.72 -12.85 -9.22
CA LEU A 60 -4.06 -12.77 -9.81
C LEU A 60 -4.97 -13.97 -9.46
N GLY A 61 -4.44 -15.01 -8.79
CA GLY A 61 -5.23 -16.10 -8.22
C GLY A 61 -5.99 -15.74 -6.94
N TYR A 62 -5.73 -14.57 -6.35
CA TYR A 62 -6.36 -14.10 -5.11
C TYR A 62 -7.15 -12.80 -5.34
N PRO A 63 -8.09 -12.45 -4.44
CA PRO A 63 -8.74 -11.14 -4.47
C PRO A 63 -7.72 -10.01 -4.37
N GLY A 64 -7.87 -9.00 -5.23
CA GLY A 64 -7.03 -7.80 -5.18
C GLY A 64 -7.27 -7.01 -3.88
N PRO A 65 -6.22 -6.43 -3.29
CA PRO A 65 -6.35 -5.56 -2.12
C PRO A 65 -7.06 -4.26 -2.50
N TYR A 66 -7.66 -3.56 -1.53
CA TYR A 66 -8.27 -2.25 -1.78
C TYR A 66 -8.09 -1.33 -0.58
N ALA A 67 -7.98 -0.02 -0.84
CA ALA A 67 -7.85 0.95 0.25
C ALA A 67 -9.23 1.32 0.79
N ASP A 68 -10.03 2.02 -0.02
CA ASP A 68 -11.36 2.51 0.37
C ASP A 68 -12.32 1.40 0.83
N GLY A 69 -12.67 1.44 2.12
CA GLY A 69 -13.63 0.54 2.76
C GLY A 69 -13.04 -0.71 3.40
N TYR A 70 -11.72 -0.91 3.40
CA TYR A 70 -11.11 -2.03 4.10
C TYR A 70 -11.00 -1.73 5.60
N GLU A 71 -11.92 -2.28 6.40
CA GLU A 71 -11.94 -2.06 7.85
C GLU A 71 -10.74 -2.66 8.60
N GLY A 72 -10.04 -3.63 8.00
CA GLY A 72 -8.95 -4.35 8.66
C GLY A 72 -7.76 -3.46 9.04
N PHE A 73 -7.59 -2.31 8.38
CA PHE A 73 -6.57 -1.33 8.74
C PHE A 73 -6.80 -0.69 10.12
N TRP A 74 -8.05 -0.66 10.58
CA TRP A 74 -8.48 0.07 11.77
C TRP A 74 -8.89 -0.86 12.91
N LYS A 75 -8.41 -2.10 12.87
CA LYS A 75 -8.61 -3.12 13.92
C LYS A 75 -7.27 -3.42 14.63
N PRO A 76 -7.28 -3.79 15.92
CA PRO A 76 -6.05 -4.16 16.63
C PRO A 76 -5.33 -5.35 15.98
N ASP A 77 -6.08 -6.31 15.45
CA ASP A 77 -5.55 -7.45 14.69
C ASP A 77 -5.30 -7.04 13.23
N LEU A 78 -4.22 -6.31 13.02
CA LEU A 78 -3.77 -5.88 11.70
C LEU A 78 -3.42 -7.08 10.81
N SER A 79 -3.90 -7.05 9.57
CA SER A 79 -3.51 -8.02 8.55
C SER A 79 -3.20 -7.32 7.23
N ILE A 80 -2.26 -7.90 6.50
CA ILE A 80 -2.05 -7.62 5.08
C ILE A 80 -3.19 -8.31 4.31
N GLN A 81 -3.78 -7.62 3.34
CA GLN A 81 -4.89 -8.14 2.56
C GLN A 81 -4.47 -9.29 1.65
N HIS A 82 -3.40 -9.09 0.88
CA HIS A 82 -2.95 -10.12 -0.06
C HIS A 82 -2.14 -11.21 0.66
N PRO A 83 -2.52 -12.50 0.57
CA PRO A 83 -1.88 -13.56 1.33
C PRO A 83 -0.42 -13.80 0.92
N LEU A 84 -0.08 -13.55 -0.34
CA LEU A 84 1.29 -13.70 -0.84
C LEU A 84 2.19 -12.46 -0.65
N ALA A 85 1.66 -11.33 -0.17
CA ALA A 85 2.44 -10.10 -0.05
C ALA A 85 3.29 -10.07 1.23
N ASP A 86 4.54 -9.64 1.15
CA ASP A 86 5.41 -9.50 2.33
C ASP A 86 5.10 -8.22 3.13
N PHE A 87 4.63 -7.19 2.43
CA PHE A 87 4.15 -5.93 2.99
C PHE A 87 3.12 -5.27 2.08
N GLU A 88 2.36 -4.32 2.64
CA GLU A 88 1.47 -3.41 1.92
C GLU A 88 1.79 -1.97 2.34
N LEU A 89 1.96 -1.10 1.34
CA LEU A 89 1.95 0.35 1.51
C LEU A 89 0.62 0.88 0.98
N VAL A 90 -0.12 1.60 1.83
CA VAL A 90 -1.47 2.06 1.54
C VAL A 90 -1.49 3.58 1.47
N ALA A 91 -1.95 4.14 0.36
CA ALA A 91 -2.35 5.53 0.30
C ALA A 91 -3.84 5.64 0.69
N TRP A 92 -4.14 6.45 1.70
CA TRP A 92 -5.47 6.59 2.26
C TRP A 92 -5.98 8.03 2.14
N ASP A 93 -6.92 8.24 1.22
CA ASP A 93 -7.61 9.51 0.95
C ASP A 93 -6.70 10.73 0.86
N SER A 94 -5.46 10.55 0.40
CA SER A 94 -4.38 11.56 0.44
C SER A 94 -4.00 12.13 1.82
N SER A 95 -4.63 11.66 2.89
CA SER A 95 -4.48 12.19 4.25
C SER A 95 -3.48 11.41 5.09
N SER A 96 -3.23 10.15 4.73
CA SER A 96 -2.38 9.25 5.48
C SER A 96 -1.75 8.19 4.59
N SER A 97 -0.63 7.64 5.05
CA SER A 97 -0.02 6.46 4.46
C SER A 97 0.14 5.39 5.53
N LEU A 98 -0.25 4.16 5.22
CA LEU A 98 -0.10 3.02 6.12
C LEU A 98 0.98 2.09 5.58
N PHE A 99 1.83 1.60 6.46
CA PHE A 99 2.81 0.57 6.14
C PHE A 99 2.55 -0.65 7.03
N ILE A 100 2.20 -1.77 6.42
CA ILE A 100 1.85 -3.01 7.11
C ILE A 100 2.76 -4.10 6.59
N THR A 101 3.51 -4.77 7.47
CA THR A 101 4.46 -5.80 7.09
C THR A 101 4.44 -6.98 8.06
N ARG A 102 4.77 -8.17 7.56
CA ARG A 102 5.05 -9.36 8.38
C ARG A 102 6.51 -9.43 8.83
N ASP A 103 7.38 -8.59 8.27
CA ASP A 103 8.80 -8.54 8.58
C ASP A 103 9.11 -7.46 9.64
N HIS A 104 9.49 -7.92 10.84
CA HIS A 104 9.88 -7.05 11.94
C HIS A 104 11.12 -6.18 11.64
N GLY A 105 12.02 -6.63 10.77
CA GLY A 105 13.16 -5.86 10.30
C GLY A 105 12.73 -4.66 9.46
N LEU A 106 11.83 -4.87 8.51
CA LEU A 106 11.26 -3.78 7.69
C LEU A 106 10.47 -2.78 8.54
N TYR A 107 9.69 -3.26 9.51
CA TYR A 107 8.99 -2.41 10.48
C TYR A 107 9.97 -1.48 11.22
N ASN A 108 11.06 -2.04 11.77
CA ASN A 108 12.03 -1.27 12.54
C ASN A 108 12.74 -0.21 11.67
N GLU A 109 13.13 -0.57 10.44
CA GLU A 109 13.74 0.38 9.52
C GLU A 109 12.75 1.47 9.08
N PHE A 110 11.48 1.14 8.87
CA PHE A 110 10.43 2.13 8.57
C PHE A 110 10.27 3.14 9.70
N MET A 111 10.08 2.68 10.94
CA MET A 111 9.91 3.55 12.11
C MET A 111 11.15 4.42 12.38
N LYS A 112 12.35 3.88 12.12
CA LYS A 112 13.61 4.65 12.21
C LYS A 112 13.72 5.71 11.11
N ARG A 113 13.26 5.40 9.89
CA ARG A 113 13.35 6.30 8.73
C ARG A 113 12.30 7.42 8.76
N PHE A 114 11.15 7.16 9.38
CA PHE A 114 10.02 8.09 9.52
C PHE A 114 9.68 8.28 11.01
N PRO A 115 10.42 9.15 11.74
CA PRO A 115 10.25 9.32 13.18
C PRO A 115 8.86 9.81 13.62
N ASP A 116 8.11 10.45 12.73
CA ASP A 116 6.74 10.93 12.98
C ASP A 116 5.67 9.83 12.75
N ALA A 117 6.07 8.67 12.22
CA ALA A 117 5.17 7.54 12.06
C ALA A 117 4.72 7.01 13.44
N LYS A 118 3.48 6.52 13.49
CA LYS A 118 2.89 5.92 14.68
C LYS A 118 2.69 4.43 14.48
N ASP A 119 2.84 3.66 15.55
CA ASP A 119 2.47 2.25 15.53
C ASP A 119 0.95 2.12 15.35
N LEU A 120 0.53 1.56 14.22
CA LEU A 120 -0.88 1.45 13.86
C LEU A 120 -1.66 0.51 14.79
N ARG A 121 -1.01 -0.55 15.32
CA ARG A 121 -1.66 -1.47 16.27
C ARG A 121 -1.92 -0.76 17.60
N ALA A 122 -0.94 0.00 18.10
CA ALA A 122 -1.10 0.80 19.30
C ALA A 122 -2.20 1.86 19.11
N TYR A 123 -2.18 2.59 17.99
CA TYR A 123 -3.22 3.55 17.63
C TYR A 123 -4.63 2.93 17.63
N ASN A 124 -4.80 1.79 16.96
CA ASN A 124 -6.09 1.09 16.92
C ASN A 124 -6.53 0.56 18.30
N SER A 125 -5.58 0.22 19.19
CA SER A 125 -5.91 -0.27 20.54
C SER A 125 -6.36 0.85 21.46
N GLU A 126 -5.78 2.04 21.33
CA GLU A 126 -6.20 3.23 22.10
C GLU A 126 -7.59 3.70 21.67
N GLU A 127 -7.86 3.71 20.37
CA GLU A 127 -9.18 4.05 19.80
C GLU A 127 -10.28 3.07 20.26
N ASP A 128 -9.98 1.77 20.36
CA ASP A 128 -10.94 0.77 20.86
C ASP A 128 -11.30 1.00 22.33
N MET A 129 -10.35 1.47 23.16
CA MET A 129 -10.61 1.82 24.56
C MET A 129 -11.48 3.07 24.74
N LEU A 130 -11.63 3.90 23.69
CA LEU A 130 -12.42 5.13 23.69
C LEU A 130 -13.85 4.93 23.15
N ARG A 131 -14.18 3.74 22.64
CA ARG A 131 -15.51 3.38 22.11
C ARG A 131 -16.35 2.61 23.12
#